data_AF-A0A7W5J6P6-F1
#
_entry.id   AF-A0A7W5J6P6-F1
#
_cell.length_a   1.000
_cell.length_b   1.000
_cell.length_c   1.000
_cell.angle_alpha   90.00
_cell.angle_beta   90.00
_cell.angle_gamma   90.00
#
_symmetry.space_group_name_H-M   'P 1'
#
loop_
_entity.id
_entity.type
_entity.pdbx_description
1 polymer ?
#
loop_
_entity_poly.entity_id
_entity_poly.type
_entity_poly.pdbx_seq_one_letter_code
_entity_poly.pdbx_strand_id
1 'polypeptide(L)'
;MTIKTNTPAKAIRAAALKVAQDSGSVEVAAGVYLNSQESLVADQADWGDEDGAKKVDFMKAPFWITTDDGQVQPVYGVDDEDLIDILANA
;
A
#
# COMPACT_ATOMS: atom_id res chain seq x y z
N MET A 1 -32.89 -10.68 8.79
CA MET A 1 -31.72 -10.04 9.44
C MET A 1 -30.51 -10.37 8.58
N THR A 2 -30.15 -9.47 7.68
CA THR A 2 -29.01 -9.69 6.78
C THR A 2 -27.75 -9.49 7.60
N ILE A 3 -27.10 -10.58 7.99
CA ILE A 3 -25.76 -10.52 8.57
C ILE A 3 -24.90 -9.90 7.47
N LYS A 4 -24.51 -8.64 7.66
CA LYS A 4 -23.50 -7.99 6.83
C LYS A 4 -22.20 -8.73 7.10
N THR A 5 -21.95 -9.79 6.34
CA THR A 5 -20.67 -10.48 6.33
C THR A 5 -19.65 -9.46 5.85
N ASN A 6 -18.97 -8.79 6.77
CA ASN A 6 -17.61 -8.33 6.50
C ASN A 6 -16.83 -9.62 6.18
N THR A 7 -16.75 -9.97 4.90
CA THR A 7 -16.05 -11.16 4.45
C THR A 7 -14.61 -11.09 4.99
N PRO A 8 -14.01 -12.19 5.46
CA PRO A 8 -12.65 -12.19 6.00
C PRO A 8 -11.64 -11.41 5.15
N ALA A 9 -11.76 -11.48 3.82
CA ALA A 9 -10.96 -10.72 2.87
C ALA A 9 -11.05 -9.18 3.01
N LYS A 10 -12.22 -8.62 3.30
CA LYS A 10 -12.35 -7.16 3.52
C LYS A 10 -11.72 -6.74 4.85
N ALA A 11 -11.84 -7.58 5.88
CA ALA A 11 -11.19 -7.33 7.17
C ALA A 11 -9.66 -7.39 7.06
N ILE A 12 -9.11 -8.34 6.30
CA ILE A 12 -7.67 -8.43 6.03
C ILE A 12 -7.16 -7.17 5.33
N ARG A 13 -7.84 -6.72 4.27
CA ARG A 13 -7.48 -5.48 3.55
C ARG A 13 -7.51 -4.25 4.45
N ALA A 14 -8.57 -4.12 5.26
CA ALA A 14 -8.68 -3.03 6.23
C ALA A 14 -7.56 -3.09 7.29
N ALA A 15 -7.18 -4.29 7.73
CA ALA A 15 -6.08 -4.46 8.67
C ALA A 15 -4.73 -4.07 8.02
N ALA A 16 -4.47 -4.48 6.79
CA ALA A 16 -3.24 -4.13 6.07
C ALA A 16 -3.10 -2.60 5.92
N LEU A 17 -4.15 -1.91 5.46
CA LEU A 17 -4.16 -0.45 5.36
C LEU A 17 -3.96 0.22 6.72
N LYS A 18 -4.56 -0.33 7.79
CA LYS A 18 -4.37 0.20 9.15
C LYS A 18 -2.93 0.02 9.63
N VAL A 19 -2.29 -1.13 9.39
CA VAL A 19 -0.90 -1.36 9.77
C VAL A 19 0.03 -0.42 8.99
N ALA A 20 -0.18 -0.28 7.68
CA ALA A 20 0.57 0.68 6.86
C ALA A 20 0.41 2.11 7.37
N GLN A 21 -0.81 2.52 7.74
CA GLN A 21 -1.06 3.84 8.32
C GLN A 21 -0.32 4.05 9.65
N ASP A 22 -0.34 3.05 10.54
CA ASP A 22 0.23 3.18 11.89
C ASP A 22 1.76 3.04 11.92
N SER A 23 2.31 2.19 11.05
CA SER A 23 3.73 1.79 11.05
C SER A 23 4.53 2.34 9.87
N GLY A 24 3.87 3.03 8.93
CA GLY A 24 4.45 3.50 7.69
C GLY A 24 4.46 2.45 6.58
N SER A 25 4.85 1.21 6.87
CA SER A 25 4.96 0.13 5.88
C SER A 25 4.57 -1.24 6.44
N VAL A 26 4.07 -2.11 5.57
CA VAL A 26 3.84 -3.54 5.85
C VAL A 26 4.09 -4.38 4.61
N GLU A 27 4.82 -5.47 4.76
CA GLU A 27 4.97 -6.48 3.69
C GLU A 27 3.66 -7.28 3.57
N VAL A 28 3.02 -7.20 2.41
CA VAL A 28 1.72 -7.85 2.13
C VAL A 28 1.86 -9.11 1.28
N ALA A 29 2.96 -9.23 0.55
CA ALA A 29 3.43 -10.43 -0.13
C ALA A 29 4.97 -10.36 -0.21
N ALA A 30 5.65 -11.46 -0.51
CA ALA A 30 7.11 -11.48 -0.58
C ALA A 30 7.64 -10.42 -1.56
N GLY A 31 8.40 -9.44 -1.04
CA GLY A 31 8.95 -8.32 -1.83
C GLY A 31 7.93 -7.29 -2.31
N VAL A 32 6.71 -7.31 -1.75
CA VAL A 32 5.62 -6.38 -2.04
C VAL A 32 5.17 -5.71 -0.74
N TYR A 33 5.31 -4.39 -0.70
CA TYR A 33 5.06 -3.58 0.48
C TYR A 33 3.88 -2.65 0.23
N LEU A 34 3.01 -2.53 1.23
CA LEU A 34 1.99 -1.51 1.30
C LEU A 34 2.48 -0.40 2.23
N ASN A 35 2.68 0.79 1.68
CA ASN A 35 3.21 1.94 2.40
C ASN A 35 2.13 3.02 2.53
N SER A 36 2.17 3.78 3.63
CA SER A 36 1.39 5.00 3.75
C SER A 36 2.02 6.11 2.92
N GLN A 37 1.18 7.01 2.42
CA GLN A 37 1.62 8.25 1.80
C GLN A 37 2.62 9.01 2.68
N GLU A 38 2.31 9.14 3.98
CA GLU A 38 3.11 9.93 4.91
C GLU A 38 4.54 9.38 5.04
N SER A 39 4.70 8.06 5.11
CA SER A 39 6.02 7.43 5.17
C SER A 39 6.83 7.67 3.89
N LEU A 40 6.24 7.42 2.72
CA LEU A 40 6.93 7.60 1.45
C LEU A 40 7.32 9.06 1.21
N VAL A 41 6.45 10.01 1.52
CA VAL A 41 6.75 11.44 1.37
C VAL A 41 7.85 11.88 2.32
N ALA A 42 7.90 11.35 3.54
CA ALA A 42 8.98 11.62 4.49
C ALA A 42 10.31 11.08 3.98
N ASP A 43 10.33 9.84 3.49
CA ASP A 43 11.56 9.17 3.04
C ASP A 43 12.05 9.70 1.69
N GLN A 44 11.14 10.10 0.79
CA GLN A 44 11.44 10.52 -0.58
C GLN A 44 12.44 11.69 -0.65
N ALA A 45 12.47 12.55 0.36
CA ALA A 45 13.41 13.66 0.44
C ALA A 45 14.88 13.20 0.48
N ASP A 46 15.12 12.02 1.07
CA ASP A 46 16.44 11.45 1.30
C ASP A 46 16.88 10.48 0.20
N TRP A 47 16.00 10.17 -0.77
CA TRP A 47 16.33 9.26 -1.87
C TRP A 47 17.36 9.86 -2.84
N GLY A 48 18.15 9.00 -3.47
CA GLY A 48 19.13 9.40 -4.49
C GLY A 48 18.48 9.97 -5.75
N ASP A 49 19.15 10.88 -6.45
CA ASP A 49 18.62 11.49 -7.69
C ASP A 49 18.42 10.50 -8.84
N GLU A 50 19.09 9.36 -8.77
CA GLU A 50 18.99 8.23 -9.70
C GLU A 50 17.79 7.33 -9.43
N ASP A 51 17.13 7.47 -8.27
CA ASP A 51 15.93 6.72 -7.94
C ASP A 51 14.74 7.23 -8.77
N GLY A 52 14.17 6.35 -9.61
CA GLY A 52 13.01 6.68 -10.44
C GLY A 52 11.79 7.07 -9.63
N ALA A 53 11.64 6.49 -8.44
CA ALA A 53 10.54 6.76 -7.53
C ALA A 53 10.68 8.13 -6.84
N LYS A 54 11.86 8.75 -6.84
CA LYS A 54 12.06 10.12 -6.29
C LYS A 54 11.23 11.19 -7.02
N LYS A 55 10.83 10.93 -8.26
CA LYS A 55 10.02 11.85 -9.08
C LYS A 55 8.52 11.56 -9.01
N VAL A 56 8.12 10.52 -8.28
CA VAL A 56 6.72 10.13 -8.15
C VAL A 56 6.03 11.08 -7.18
N ASP A 57 4.86 11.58 -7.56
CA ASP A 57 4.04 12.39 -6.67
C ASP A 57 3.21 11.48 -5.76
N PHE A 58 3.79 11.09 -4.61
CA PHE A 58 3.13 10.22 -3.64
C PHE A 58 1.93 10.88 -2.96
N MET A 59 1.75 12.19 -3.07
CA MET A 59 0.60 12.90 -2.49
C MET A 59 -0.73 12.57 -3.17
N LYS A 60 -0.72 11.83 -4.29
CA LYS A 60 -1.91 11.51 -5.08
C LYS A 60 -2.78 10.39 -4.53
N ALA A 61 -2.27 9.57 -3.62
CA ALA A 61 -3.00 8.46 -3.02
C ALA A 61 -2.59 8.28 -1.56
N PRO A 62 -3.53 7.86 -0.69
CA PRO A 62 -3.25 7.68 0.74
C PRO A 62 -2.30 6.51 1.03
N PHE A 63 -2.24 5.53 0.12
CA PHE A 63 -1.36 4.37 0.21
C PHE A 63 -0.75 4.05 -1.14
N TRP A 64 0.35 3.31 -1.11
CA TRP A 64 1.06 2.88 -2.30
C TRP A 64 1.60 1.48 -2.11
N ILE A 65 1.42 0.65 -3.12
CA ILE A 65 2.12 -0.61 -3.25
C ILE A 65 3.47 -0.32 -3.88
N THR A 66 4.54 -0.82 -3.26
CA THR A 66 5.89 -0.75 -3.79
C THR A 66 6.49 -2.14 -3.84
N THR A 67 7.37 -2.37 -4.79
CA THR A 67 8.05 -3.65 -4.98
C THR A 67 9.56 -3.45 -4.96
N ASP A 68 10.31 -4.53 -4.68
CA ASP A 68 11.79 -4.48 -4.66
C ASP A 68 12.41 -4.12 -6.02
N ASP A 69 11.69 -4.30 -7.12
CA ASP A 69 12.10 -3.87 -8.47
C ASP A 69 11.77 -2.40 -8.79
N GLY A 70 11.23 -1.65 -7.81
CA GLY A 70 11.00 -0.22 -7.90
C GLY A 70 9.68 0.17 -8.57
N GLN A 71 8.73 -0.76 -8.76
CA GLN A 71 7.39 -0.41 -9.21
C GLN A 71 6.61 0.24 -8.07
N VAL A 72 5.73 1.18 -8.45
CA VAL A 72 4.86 1.88 -7.51
C VAL A 72 3.44 1.93 -8.08
N GLN A 73 2.45 1.60 -7.25
CA GLN A 73 1.04 1.60 -7.64
C GLN A 73 0.20 2.29 -6.55
N PRO A 74 -0.60 3.33 -6.88
CA PRO A 74 -1.44 4.00 -5.89
C PRO A 74 -2.58 3.10 -5.42
N VAL A 75 -2.91 3.18 -4.13
CA VAL A 75 -4.05 2.48 -3.51
C VAL A 75 -4.95 3.48 -2.81
N TYR A 76 -6.24 3.48 -3.17
CA TYR A 76 -7.21 4.47 -2.69
C TYR A 76 -8.08 3.98 -1.53
N GLY A 77 -8.07 2.68 -1.22
CA GLY A 77 -8.77 2.16 -0.06
C GLY A 77 -8.99 0.64 -0.06
N VAL A 78 -9.90 0.19 0.81
CA VAL A 78 -10.15 -1.23 1.09
C VAL A 78 -10.73 -2.02 -0.09
N ASP A 79 -11.35 -1.34 -1.04
CA ASP A 79 -12.02 -1.93 -2.21
C ASP A 79 -11.22 -1.67 -3.51
N ASP A 80 -9.94 -1.31 -3.38
CA ASP A 80 -9.02 -1.14 -4.50
C ASP A 80 -8.65 -2.50 -5.12
N GLU A 81 -8.79 -2.65 -6.43
CA GLU A 81 -8.62 -3.93 -7.13
C GLU A 81 -7.17 -4.43 -7.11
N ASP A 82 -6.18 -3.53 -7.18
CA ASP A 82 -4.77 -3.94 -7.15
C ASP A 82 -4.41 -4.53 -5.77
N LEU A 83 -4.94 -3.92 -4.70
CA LEU A 83 -4.79 -4.44 -3.34
C LEU A 83 -5.52 -5.77 -3.15
N ILE A 84 -6.69 -5.95 -3.78
CA ILE A 84 -7.44 -7.20 -3.76
C ILE A 84 -6.63 -8.31 -4.43
N ASP A 85 -6.15 -8.06 -5.64
CA ASP A 85 -5.44 -9.05 -6.44
C ASP A 85 -4.13 -9.47 -5.77
N ILE A 86 -3.37 -8.54 -5.21
CA ILE A 86 -2.12 -8.86 -4.51
C ILE A 86 -2.39 -9.74 -3.29
N LEU A 87 -3.32 -9.35 -2.41
CA LEU A 87 -3.61 -10.12 -1.19
C LEU A 87 -4.32 -11.46 -1.47
N ALA A 88 -4.99 -11.61 -2.60
CA ALA A 88 -5.58 -12.87 -3.01
C ALA A 88 -4.55 -13.89 -3.53
N ASN A 89 -3.38 -13.40 -4.01
CA ASN A 89 -2.31 -14.22 -4.59
C ASN A 89 -1.01 -14.22 -3.75
N ALA A 90 -1.04 -13.60 -2.56
CA ALA A 90 0.07 -13.51 -1.61
C ALA A 90 0.35 -14.82 -0.86
#